data_AF-A0A257H996-F1
#
_entry.id   AF-A0A257H996-F1
#
_cell.length_a   1.000
_cell.length_b   1.000
_cell.length_c   1.000
_cell.angle_alpha   90.00
_cell.angle_beta   90.00
_cell.angle_gamma   90.00
#
_symmetry.space_group_name_H-M   'P 1'
#
loop_
_entity.id
_entity.type
_entity.pdbx_description
1 polymer ?
#
loop_
_entity_poly.entity_id
_entity_poly.type
_entity_poly.pdbx_seq_one_letter_code
_entity_poly.pdbx_strand_id
1 'polypeptide(L)'
;MFLSGDVHRSELTKIERPGLYALHDLTCSPLTSGVYQDDKLKVRDNLVAGTVVLGERNFCRIRVEGSRAERRLVLSSITADGKAQWEHTITAADLGAEYRPPAPKPAMAASSAAGAAK
;
A
#
# COMPACT_ATOMS: atom_id res chain seq x y z
N MET A 1 -3.29 -2.05 6.74
CA MET A 1 -2.13 -2.76 6.16
C MET A 1 -1.13 -2.98 7.27
N PHE A 2 -0.61 -4.18 7.39
CA PHE A 2 0.56 -4.52 8.21
C PHE A 2 1.81 -4.58 7.34
N LEU A 3 2.95 -4.25 7.94
CA LEU A 3 4.26 -4.32 7.32
C LEU A 3 5.13 -5.21 8.19
N SER A 4 5.68 -6.27 7.61
CA SER A 4 6.43 -7.30 8.32
C SER A 4 7.69 -7.71 7.55
N GLY A 5 8.53 -8.58 8.13
CA GLY A 5 9.81 -9.02 7.56
C GLY A 5 10.35 -10.27 8.28
N ASP A 6 11.67 -10.41 8.38
CA ASP A 6 12.40 -11.47 9.10
C ASP A 6 12.34 -12.90 8.50
N VAL A 7 11.27 -13.25 7.79
CA VAL A 7 11.02 -14.63 7.35
C VAL A 7 11.75 -15.06 6.06
N HIS A 8 12.74 -14.30 5.61
CA HIS A 8 13.62 -14.59 4.46
C HIS A 8 12.90 -14.81 3.12
N ARG A 9 11.69 -14.25 2.99
CA ARG A 9 10.87 -14.22 1.77
C ARG A 9 9.98 -12.99 1.77
N SER A 10 9.43 -12.66 0.62
CA SER A 10 8.46 -11.57 0.49
C SER A 10 7.14 -12.07 -0.08
N GLU A 11 6.03 -11.53 0.42
CA GLU A 11 4.69 -11.92 0.02
C GLU A 11 3.67 -10.85 0.41
N LEU A 12 2.57 -10.80 -0.33
CA LEU A 12 1.39 -10.08 0.08
C LEU A 12 0.31 -11.09 0.46
N THR A 13 -0.16 -11.02 1.70
CA THR A 13 -1.31 -11.83 2.14
C THR A 13 -2.51 -10.93 2.44
N LYS A 14 -3.70 -11.53 2.34
CA LYS A 14 -5.00 -10.90 2.52
C LYS A 14 -5.89 -11.80 3.38
N ILE A 15 -6.56 -11.22 4.35
CA ILE A 15 -7.62 -11.87 5.13
C ILE A 15 -8.92 -11.10 4.92
N GLU A 16 -9.92 -11.80 4.37
CA GLU A 16 -11.29 -11.27 4.27
C GLU A 16 -11.93 -11.20 5.65
N ARG A 17 -12.68 -10.13 5.89
CA ARG A 17 -13.39 -9.90 7.15
C ARG A 17 -14.84 -9.56 6.82
N PRO A 18 -15.81 -10.47 7.06
CA PRO A 18 -17.21 -10.21 6.73
C PRO A 18 -17.69 -8.86 7.28
N GLY A 19 -18.25 -8.02 6.39
CA GLY A 19 -18.74 -6.69 6.73
C GLY A 19 -17.67 -5.60 6.93
N LEU A 20 -16.40 -5.91 6.72
CA LEU A 20 -15.27 -4.99 6.86
C LEU A 20 -14.34 -5.08 5.64
N TYR A 21 -13.44 -4.11 5.50
CA TYR A 21 -12.39 -4.21 4.48
C TYR A 21 -11.39 -5.30 4.84
N ALA A 22 -10.78 -5.90 3.81
CA ALA A 22 -9.78 -6.94 4.00
C ALA A 22 -8.49 -6.41 4.65
N LEU A 23 -7.90 -7.20 5.54
CA LEU A 23 -6.58 -6.90 6.08
C LEU A 23 -5.50 -7.43 5.15
N HIS A 24 -4.60 -6.55 4.74
CA HIS A 24 -3.41 -6.91 3.98
C HIS A 24 -2.18 -6.88 4.89
N ASP A 25 -1.29 -7.85 4.72
CA ASP A 25 0.06 -7.89 5.32
C ASP A 25 1.09 -8.01 4.19
N LEU A 26 1.96 -7.00 4.11
CA LEU A 26 3.11 -6.99 3.21
C LEU A 26 4.33 -7.43 4.01
N THR A 27 4.70 -8.69 3.85
CA THR A 27 5.94 -9.22 4.39
C THR A 27 7.06 -8.96 3.39
N CYS A 28 8.12 -8.29 3.83
CA CYS A 28 9.24 -7.90 2.98
C CYS A 28 10.59 -8.32 3.55
N SER A 29 11.21 -9.32 2.93
CA SER A 29 12.57 -9.79 3.20
C SER A 29 13.01 -10.78 2.10
N PRO A 30 14.31 -11.11 1.98
CA PRO A 30 15.46 -10.52 2.65
C PRO A 30 16.15 -9.45 1.78
N LEU A 31 16.63 -8.37 2.41
CA LEU A 31 17.47 -7.38 1.72
C LEU A 31 18.92 -7.86 1.60
N THR A 32 19.50 -8.35 2.70
CA THR A 32 20.90 -8.81 2.77
C THR A 32 21.08 -10.20 3.38
N SER A 33 20.07 -10.74 4.10
CA SER A 33 20.17 -12.07 4.69
C SER A 33 20.03 -13.19 3.65
N GLY A 34 20.08 -14.45 4.10
CA GLY A 34 19.91 -15.62 3.24
C GLY A 34 18.49 -15.71 2.68
N VAL A 35 18.34 -16.29 1.50
CA VAL A 35 17.03 -16.48 0.85
C VAL A 35 16.37 -17.77 1.31
N TYR A 36 15.04 -17.75 1.43
CA TYR A 36 14.23 -18.94 1.70
C TYR A 36 13.55 -19.43 0.42
N GLN A 37 13.54 -20.74 0.20
CA GLN A 37 12.95 -21.39 -0.96
C GLN A 37 12.08 -22.57 -0.51
N ASP A 38 10.75 -22.43 -0.62
CA ASP A 38 9.79 -23.52 -0.45
C ASP A 38 8.57 -23.26 -1.35
N ASP A 39 8.43 -24.05 -2.41
CA ASP A 39 7.34 -23.90 -3.38
C ASP A 39 5.96 -24.14 -2.77
N LYS A 40 5.84 -24.81 -1.62
CA LYS A 40 4.56 -24.97 -0.91
C LYS A 40 3.96 -23.64 -0.49
N LEU A 41 4.79 -22.61 -0.28
CA LEU A 41 4.34 -21.27 0.09
C LEU A 41 3.63 -20.52 -1.05
N LYS A 42 3.71 -21.03 -2.28
CA LYS A 42 3.01 -20.49 -3.44
C LYS A 42 1.51 -20.79 -3.42
N VAL A 43 1.05 -21.72 -2.56
CA VAL A 43 -0.34 -22.15 -2.49
C VAL A 43 -0.84 -22.03 -1.05
N ARG A 44 -1.52 -20.93 -0.74
CA ARG A 44 -2.17 -20.66 0.55
C ARG A 44 -3.43 -19.83 0.33
N ASP A 45 -4.46 -20.07 1.13
CA ASP A 45 -5.77 -19.42 0.97
C ASP A 45 -5.72 -17.90 1.15
N ASN A 46 -4.81 -17.42 2.02
CA ASN A 46 -4.63 -16.00 2.30
C ASN A 46 -3.60 -15.32 1.38
N LEU A 47 -2.95 -16.03 0.46
CA LEU A 47 -1.93 -15.44 -0.42
C LEU A 47 -2.60 -14.63 -1.54
N VAL A 48 -2.15 -13.41 -1.76
CA VAL A 48 -2.48 -12.69 -2.99
C VAL A 48 -1.69 -13.32 -4.14
N ALA A 49 -2.40 -13.93 -5.08
CA ALA A 49 -1.80 -14.67 -6.20
C ALA A 49 -0.75 -13.82 -6.94
N GLY A 50 0.41 -14.43 -7.23
CA GLY A 50 1.49 -13.79 -7.97
C GLY A 50 2.39 -12.85 -7.17
N THR A 51 2.21 -12.73 -5.85
CA THR A 51 2.99 -11.79 -5.01
C THR A 51 4.08 -12.43 -4.17
N VAL A 52 4.23 -13.75 -4.21
CA VAL A 52 5.26 -14.46 -3.46
C VAL A 52 6.61 -14.38 -4.18
N VAL A 53 7.66 -14.05 -3.43
CA VAL A 53 9.06 -14.02 -3.88
C VAL A 53 9.85 -14.95 -2.99
N LEU A 54 10.47 -15.96 -3.61
CA LEU A 54 11.27 -17.00 -2.96
C LEU A 54 12.62 -17.08 -3.66
N GLY A 55 13.66 -17.46 -2.92
CA GLY A 55 14.99 -17.69 -3.49
C GLY A 55 15.70 -16.43 -4.02
N GLU A 56 15.14 -15.25 -3.77
CA GLU A 56 15.60 -13.98 -4.34
C GLU A 56 15.66 -12.90 -3.25
N ARG A 57 16.66 -12.00 -3.34
CA ARG A 57 16.76 -10.83 -2.45
C ARG A 57 16.01 -9.67 -3.07
N ASN A 58 15.19 -9.02 -2.27
CA ASN A 58 14.32 -7.96 -2.75
C ASN A 58 14.04 -6.93 -1.64
N PHE A 59 13.55 -5.77 -2.07
CA PHE A 59 12.93 -4.79 -1.21
C PHE A 59 11.54 -4.46 -1.75
N CYS A 60 10.70 -3.90 -0.89
CA CYS A 60 9.34 -3.55 -1.24
C CYS A 60 9.19 -2.04 -1.26
N ARG A 61 8.46 -1.54 -2.24
CA ARG A 61 8.15 -0.12 -2.39
C ARG A 61 6.66 0.08 -2.31
N ILE A 62 6.27 1.03 -1.48
CA ILE A 62 4.90 1.47 -1.27
C ILE A 62 4.78 2.88 -1.84
N ARG A 63 3.86 3.10 -2.78
CA ARG A 63 3.53 4.42 -3.29
C ARG A 63 2.09 4.74 -2.94
N VAL A 64 1.88 5.94 -2.40
CA VAL A 64 0.55 6.47 -2.10
C VAL A 64 0.27 7.54 -3.13
N GLU A 65 -0.65 7.25 -4.05
CA GLU A 65 -0.86 8.05 -5.25
C GLU A 65 -2.33 8.43 -5.43
N GLY A 66 -2.58 9.39 -6.32
CA GLY A 66 -3.91 9.81 -6.70
C GLY A 66 -4.50 10.92 -5.82
N SER A 67 -5.58 11.51 -6.33
CA SER A 67 -6.38 12.51 -5.65
C SER A 67 -6.99 11.94 -4.36
N ARG A 68 -7.64 12.77 -3.54
CA ARG A 68 -8.29 12.27 -2.32
C ARG A 68 -9.41 11.27 -2.62
N ALA A 69 -10.10 11.45 -3.75
CA ALA A 69 -11.19 10.57 -4.20
C ALA A 69 -10.66 9.30 -4.90
N GLU A 70 -9.50 9.38 -5.56
CA GLU A 70 -8.91 8.27 -6.33
C GLU A 70 -7.64 7.74 -5.65
N ARG A 71 -7.58 7.86 -4.32
CA ARG A 71 -6.42 7.47 -3.53
C ARG A 71 -6.19 5.98 -3.74
N ARG A 72 -4.97 5.62 -4.14
CA ARG A 72 -4.53 4.24 -4.29
C ARG A 72 -3.18 4.02 -3.63
N LEU A 73 -2.98 2.79 -3.20
CA LEU A 73 -1.75 2.28 -2.63
C LEU A 73 -1.16 1.28 -3.61
N VAL A 74 0.01 1.61 -4.18
CA VAL A 74 0.72 0.76 -5.12
C VAL A 74 1.88 0.08 -4.40
N LEU A 75 1.78 -1.24 -4.26
CA LEU A 75 2.76 -2.10 -3.61
C LEU A 75 3.60 -2.78 -4.70
N SER A 76 4.91 -2.87 -4.51
CA SER A 76 5.79 -3.55 -5.44
C SER A 76 6.91 -4.26 -4.71
N SER A 77 7.36 -5.40 -5.24
CA SER A 77 8.61 -6.04 -4.86
C SER A 77 9.63 -5.85 -5.97
N ILE A 78 10.85 -5.47 -5.60
CA ILE A 78 11.91 -5.07 -6.51
C ILE A 78 13.19 -5.79 -6.09
N THR A 79 13.86 -6.43 -7.06
CA THR A 79 15.15 -7.09 -6.84
C THR A 79 16.28 -6.09 -6.61
N ALA A 80 17.43 -6.59 -6.15
CA ALA A 80 18.60 -5.74 -5.88
C ALA A 80 19.12 -4.97 -7.12
N ASP A 81 18.89 -5.49 -8.31
CA ASP A 81 19.22 -4.86 -9.61
C ASP A 81 18.15 -3.85 -10.09
N GLY A 82 17.07 -3.64 -9.32
CA GLY A 82 16.02 -2.68 -9.63
C GLY A 82 14.87 -3.22 -10.49
N LYS A 83 14.84 -4.52 -10.81
CA LYS A 83 13.74 -5.12 -11.57
C LYS A 83 12.50 -5.36 -10.68
N ALA A 84 11.35 -4.86 -11.12
CA ALA A 84 10.08 -5.16 -10.46
C ALA A 84 9.70 -6.64 -10.68
N GLN A 85 9.47 -7.36 -9.58
CA GLN A 85 8.99 -8.75 -9.58
C GLN A 85 7.47 -8.79 -9.73
N TRP A 86 6.79 -7.90 -9.02
CA TRP A 86 5.35 -7.75 -9.08
C TRP A 86 4.95 -6.34 -8.65
N GLU A 87 3.74 -5.95 -9.05
CA GLU A 87 3.05 -4.76 -8.58
C GLU A 87 1.59 -5.12 -8.25
N HIS A 88 1.07 -4.59 -7.14
CA HIS A 88 -0.30 -4.80 -6.69
C HIS A 88 -0.89 -3.47 -6.21
N THR A 89 -2.13 -3.17 -6.59
CA THR A 89 -2.79 -1.90 -6.23
C THR A 89 -3.99 -2.16 -5.34
N ILE A 90 -4.06 -1.43 -4.23
CA ILE A 90 -5.24 -1.36 -3.35
C ILE A 90 -5.83 0.05 -3.49
N THR A 91 -7.08 0.14 -3.90
CA THR A 91 -7.81 1.39 -4.11
C THR A 91 -8.58 1.80 -2.86
N ALA A 92 -8.98 3.07 -2.77
CA ALA A 92 -9.88 3.53 -1.72
C ALA A 92 -11.24 2.79 -1.76
N ALA A 93 -11.71 2.41 -2.94
CA ALA A 93 -12.96 1.66 -3.10
C ALA A 93 -12.89 0.26 -2.46
N ASP A 94 -11.72 -0.39 -2.49
CA ASP A 94 -11.50 -1.70 -1.85
C ASP A 94 -11.66 -1.65 -0.32
N LEU A 95 -11.62 -0.44 0.28
CA LEU A 95 -11.80 -0.25 1.71
C LEU A 95 -13.27 -0.12 2.12
N GLY A 96 -14.21 -0.14 1.17
CA GLY A 96 -15.64 0.01 1.43
C GLY A 96 -16.04 1.37 2.03
N ALA A 97 -15.10 2.32 2.12
CA ALA A 97 -15.38 3.66 2.59
C ALA A 97 -15.92 4.49 1.44
N GLU A 98 -17.17 4.97 1.57
CA GLU A 98 -17.65 6.02 0.70
C GLU A 98 -16.79 7.28 0.92
N TYR A 99 -16.33 7.90 -0.16
CA TYR A 99 -15.53 9.10 -0.07
C TYR A 99 -16.37 10.26 0.52
N ARG A 100 -16.10 10.63 1.78
CA ARG A 100 -16.69 11.85 2.38
C ARG A 100 -15.78 13.04 2.12
N PRO A 101 -16.13 14.03 1.26
CA PRO A 101 -15.33 15.23 1.03
C PRO A 101 -15.03 15.94 2.35
N PRO A 102 -13.86 16.61 2.51
CA PRO A 102 -13.64 17.42 3.70
C PRO A 102 -14.64 18.57 3.66
N ALA A 103 -15.04 19.09 4.82
CA ALA A 103 -15.79 20.34 4.84
C ALA A 103 -15.02 21.41 4.05
N PRO A 104 -15.69 22.24 3.24
CA PRO A 104 -15.02 23.33 2.54
C PRO A 104 -14.27 24.17 3.57
N LYS A 105 -13.02 24.55 3.24
CA LYS A 105 -12.30 25.50 4.10
C LYS A 105 -13.17 26.74 4.25
N PRO A 106 -13.35 27.28 5.48
CA PRO A 106 -14.08 28.52 5.65
C PRO A 106 -13.46 29.57 4.72
N ALA A 107 -14.32 30.27 3.98
CA ALA A 107 -13.85 31.35 3.12
C ALA A 107 -13.04 32.32 3.98
N MET A 108 -11.78 32.56 3.60
CA MET A 108 -10.97 33.60 4.21
C MET A 108 -11.77 34.90 4.09
N ALA A 109 -12.25 35.44 5.21
CA ALA A 109 -12.95 36.70 5.21
C ALA A 109 -12.04 37.74 4.56
N ALA A 110 -12.49 38.31 3.44
CA ALA A 110 -11.79 39.42 2.83
C ALA A 110 -11.78 40.57 3.84
N SER A 111 -10.61 40.85 4.41
CA SER A 111 -10.40 42.02 5.26
C SER A 111 -10.59 43.27 4.40
N SER A 112 -11.75 43.92 4.52
CA SER A 112 -11.99 45.22 3.92
C SER A 112 -11.16 46.27 4.68
N ALA A 113 -9.97 46.60 4.15
CA ALA A 113 -9.25 47.79 4.55
C ALA A 113 -9.93 49.01 3.91
N ALA A 114 -10.96 49.54 4.57
CA ALA A 114 -11.45 50.89 4.29
C ALA A 114 -10.52 51.88 5.00
N GLY A 115 -9.44 52.27 4.32
CA GLY A 115 -8.59 53.39 4.73
C GLY A 115 -9.29 54.71 4.41
N ALA A 116 -9.66 55.46 5.46
CA ALA A 116 -10.20 56.81 5.36
C ALA A 116 -9.16 57.78 4.78
N ALA A 117 -9.52 58.48 3.71
CA ALA A 117 -8.76 59.62 3.19
C ALA A 117 -8.90 60.82 4.14
N LYS A 118 -7.78 61.51 4.37
CA LYS A 118 -7.71 62.87 4.93
C LYS A 118 -7.32 63.82 3.82
#